data_AF-A0AAW0LYV4-F1
#
_entry.id   AF-A0AAW0LYV4-F1
#
_cell.length_a   1.000
_cell.length_b   1.000
_cell.length_c   1.000
_cell.angle_alpha   90.00
_cell.angle_beta   90.00
_cell.angle_gamma   90.00
#
_symmetry.space_group_name_H-M   'P 1'
#
loop_
_entity.id
_entity.type
_entity.pdbx_description
1 polymer ?
#
loop_
_entity_poly.entity_id
_entity_poly.type
_entity_poly.pdbx_seq_one_letter_code
_entity_poly.pdbx_strand_id
1 'polypeptide(L)'
;MPDETSRMSVRGQKLYHAFTCSTWSEYMVVDANYVVKLDPTISLPHASFLSCGFSTGFGAAWKDAKVERGSTVAVLGLGAVGLGAIQGARVQGAAKIIGIDINEKKKTKGTAFGMTDFINPNDYDKSIFELIKELTGGLGVDYCFECTGVTPLINEALQATKMGKGQTIVIGAGNDHTVQVNLLSLLFGGTLKGCIFGGLKSKTDLPIIIDKCKNKVNFNYNEIQLDELLTHEVLVKDIDKAFEKLKQPDCVKVLIKF
;
A
#
# COMPACT_ATOMS: atom_id res chain seq x y z
N MET A 1 11.06 24.85 -1.44
CA MET A 1 9.75 25.51 -1.43
C MET A 1 9.49 26.10 -2.83
N PRO A 2 8.31 26.62 -3.18
CA PRO A 2 8.05 27.17 -4.51
C PRO A 2 9.02 28.30 -4.93
N ASP A 3 9.61 28.99 -3.95
CA ASP A 3 10.66 30.01 -4.15
C ASP A 3 12.08 29.44 -4.23
N GLU A 4 12.23 28.12 -4.42
CA GLU A 4 13.51 27.38 -4.51
C GLU A 4 14.42 27.46 -3.27
N THR A 5 13.93 28.04 -2.17
CA THR A 5 14.68 28.12 -0.91
C THR A 5 14.25 27.05 0.10
N SER A 6 15.12 26.78 1.08
CA SER A 6 14.81 25.90 2.20
C SER A 6 14.18 26.68 3.35
N ARG A 7 13.62 25.95 4.31
CA ARG A 7 13.12 26.47 5.60
C ARG A 7 13.85 25.80 6.77
N MET A 8 14.85 24.98 6.45
CA MET A 8 15.59 24.17 7.41
C MET A 8 17.07 24.54 7.33
N SER A 9 17.67 24.79 8.48
CA SER A 9 19.11 24.99 8.61
C SER A 9 19.62 24.45 9.93
N VAL A 10 20.89 24.04 9.94
CA VAL A 10 21.62 23.67 11.17
C VAL A 10 22.94 24.40 11.15
N ARG A 11 23.21 25.20 12.20
CA ARG A 11 24.46 25.97 12.35
C ARG A 11 24.80 26.81 11.10
N GLY A 12 23.78 27.46 10.51
CA GLY A 12 23.93 28.28 9.31
C GLY A 12 24.03 27.50 7.99
N GLN A 13 24.10 26.17 8.02
CA GLN A 13 24.10 25.35 6.81
C GLN A 13 22.66 25.00 6.41
N LYS A 14 22.34 25.20 5.13
CA LYS A 14 21.05 24.87 4.53
C LYS A 14 20.86 23.34 4.51
N LEU A 15 19.74 22.87 5.02
CA LEU A 15 19.28 21.49 4.84
C LEU A 15 18.27 21.42 3.69
N TYR A 16 18.21 20.28 3.01
CA TYR A 16 17.19 20.03 1.99
C TYR A 16 15.90 19.54 2.61
N HIS A 17 14.78 19.85 1.95
CA HIS A 17 13.49 19.25 2.27
C HIS A 17 13.38 17.88 1.61
N ALA A 18 12.82 16.90 2.31
CA ALA A 18 12.51 15.58 1.77
C ALA A 18 11.00 15.46 1.52
N PHE A 19 10.61 15.04 0.31
CA PHE A 19 9.21 14.84 -0.11
C PHE A 19 8.26 16.00 0.23
N THR A 20 8.76 17.23 0.29
CA THR A 20 8.01 18.46 0.63
C THR A 20 7.42 18.52 2.05
N CYS A 21 7.62 17.52 2.91
CA CYS A 21 7.05 17.48 4.27
C CYS A 21 8.08 17.35 5.40
N SER A 22 9.25 16.72 5.17
CA SER A 22 10.37 16.64 6.14
C SER A 22 9.94 16.35 7.59
N THR A 23 9.12 15.32 7.80
CA THR A 23 8.34 15.12 9.04
C THR A 23 9.13 14.65 10.27
N TRP A 24 10.46 14.55 10.19
CA TRP A 24 11.33 14.18 11.33
C TRP A 24 11.88 15.43 12.01
N SER A 25 10.96 16.31 12.40
CA SER A 25 11.23 17.57 13.07
C SER A 25 9.97 17.97 13.86
N GLU A 26 10.14 18.57 15.04
CA GLU A 26 9.01 19.03 15.87
C GLU A 26 8.14 20.06 15.13
N TYR A 27 8.75 20.82 14.22
CA TYR A 27 8.10 21.80 13.37
C TYR A 27 8.49 21.58 11.91
N MET A 28 7.53 21.77 11.00
CA MET A 28 7.73 21.69 9.56
C MET A 28 7.07 22.88 8.87
N VAL A 29 7.61 23.27 7.72
CA VAL A 29 7.00 24.24 6.80
C VAL A 29 6.68 23.52 5.51
N VAL A 30 5.40 23.54 5.12
CA VAL A 30 4.88 22.84 3.95
C VAL A 30 3.99 23.78 3.15
N ASP A 31 3.91 23.54 1.84
CA ASP A 31 2.96 24.25 0.99
C ASP A 31 1.52 23.90 1.40
N ALA A 32 0.66 24.90 1.53
CA ALA A 32 -0.74 24.72 1.92
C ALA A 32 -1.53 23.80 0.96
N ASN A 33 -1.04 23.57 -0.26
CA ASN A 33 -1.63 22.61 -1.19
C ASN A 33 -1.45 21.15 -0.80
N TYR A 34 -0.47 20.83 0.04
CA TYR A 34 -0.23 19.48 0.55
C TYR A 34 -0.80 19.25 1.96
N VAL A 35 -1.54 20.22 2.50
CA VAL A 35 -2.18 20.13 3.81
C VAL A 35 -3.66 19.82 3.67
N VAL A 36 -4.14 18.83 4.43
CA VAL A 36 -5.55 18.50 4.55
C VAL A 36 -5.96 18.70 6.00
N LYS A 37 -6.96 19.55 6.23
CA LYS A 37 -7.53 19.73 7.56
C LYS A 37 -8.36 18.50 7.92
N LEU A 38 -8.03 17.86 9.03
CA LEU A 38 -8.73 16.70 9.54
C LEU A 38 -9.70 17.07 10.66
N ASP A 39 -10.68 16.19 10.86
CA ASP A 39 -11.53 16.22 12.05
C ASP A 39 -10.66 15.96 13.30
N PRO A 40 -10.72 16.81 14.33
CA PRO A 40 -9.88 16.71 15.52
C PRO A 40 -10.10 15.43 16.34
N THR A 41 -11.18 14.67 16.08
CA THR A 41 -11.46 13.40 16.78
C THR A 41 -10.69 12.21 16.21
N ILE A 42 -10.00 12.35 15.06
CA ILE A 42 -9.11 11.28 14.57
C ILE A 42 -7.86 11.18 15.45
N SER A 43 -7.42 9.97 15.78
CA SER A 43 -6.13 9.80 16.44
C SER A 43 -5.00 10.24 15.49
N LEU A 44 -4.03 10.99 16.03
CA LEU A 44 -2.86 11.41 15.25
C LEU A 44 -2.04 10.22 14.69
N PRO A 45 -1.87 9.09 15.41
CA PRO A 45 -1.25 7.90 14.84
C PRO A 45 -1.97 7.39 13.60
N HIS A 46 -3.30 7.27 13.63
CA HIS A 46 -4.09 6.85 12.47
C HIS A 46 -3.95 7.84 11.31
N ALA A 47 -4.07 9.15 11.59
CA ALA A 47 -3.88 10.18 10.59
C ALA A 47 -2.50 10.07 9.91
N SER A 48 -1.45 9.80 10.69
CA SER A 48 -0.08 9.65 10.16
C SER A 48 0.04 8.48 9.18
N PHE A 49 -0.64 7.35 9.44
CA PHE A 49 -0.58 6.17 8.56
C PHE A 49 -1.39 6.33 7.27
N LEU A 50 -2.43 7.15 7.30
CA LEU A 50 -3.26 7.50 6.15
C LEU A 50 -2.61 8.55 5.23
N SER A 51 -1.47 9.13 5.62
CA SER A 51 -0.80 10.17 4.82
C SER A 51 0.03 9.64 3.63
N CYS A 52 0.33 8.33 3.61
CA CYS A 52 1.20 7.71 2.60
C CYS A 52 0.74 6.28 2.30
N GLY A 53 1.54 5.27 2.70
CA GLY A 53 1.44 3.91 2.20
C GLY A 53 0.04 3.28 2.20
N PHE A 54 -0.71 3.37 3.30
CA PHE A 54 -2.05 2.78 3.35
C PHE A 54 -2.99 3.41 2.30
N SER A 55 -3.03 4.74 2.24
CA SER A 55 -3.85 5.47 1.26
C SER A 55 -3.39 5.22 -0.16
N THR A 56 -2.08 5.05 -0.40
CA THR A 56 -1.57 4.64 -1.72
C THR A 56 -2.20 3.32 -2.17
N GLY A 57 -2.17 2.28 -1.33
CA GLY A 57 -2.77 0.99 -1.67
C GLY A 57 -4.30 1.08 -1.81
N PHE A 58 -4.96 1.74 -0.87
CA PHE A 58 -6.42 1.91 -0.89
C PHE A 58 -6.88 2.63 -2.16
N GLY A 59 -6.21 3.74 -2.49
CA GLY A 59 -6.47 4.50 -3.71
C GLY A 59 -6.15 3.69 -4.97
N ALA A 60 -5.08 2.90 -4.97
CA ALA A 60 -4.73 2.08 -6.12
C ALA A 60 -5.88 1.12 -6.49
N ALA A 61 -6.51 0.49 -5.50
CA ALA A 61 -7.69 -0.34 -5.75
C ALA A 61 -8.93 0.49 -6.15
N TRP A 62 -9.19 1.61 -5.46
CA TRP A 62 -10.41 2.39 -5.64
C TRP A 62 -10.40 3.29 -6.89
N LYS A 63 -9.40 4.14 -7.04
CA LYS A 63 -9.33 5.21 -8.06
C LYS A 63 -8.58 4.78 -9.29
N ASP A 64 -7.50 4.03 -9.11
CA ASP A 64 -6.53 3.79 -10.18
C ASP A 64 -6.83 2.54 -11.01
N ALA A 65 -6.96 1.39 -10.35
CA ALA A 65 -7.42 0.12 -10.94
C ALA A 65 -8.94 0.10 -11.13
N LYS A 66 -9.67 0.86 -10.29
CA LYS A 66 -11.13 0.88 -10.24
C LYS A 66 -11.70 -0.53 -10.13
N VAL A 67 -11.23 -1.27 -9.11
CA VAL A 67 -11.64 -2.66 -8.87
C VAL A 67 -13.16 -2.77 -8.95
N GLU A 68 -13.63 -3.71 -9.77
CA GLU A 68 -15.04 -3.97 -9.99
C GLU A 68 -15.60 -4.90 -8.92
N ARG A 69 -16.90 -4.76 -8.66
CA ARG A 69 -17.60 -5.67 -7.75
C ARG A 69 -17.58 -7.09 -8.32
N GLY A 70 -17.27 -8.07 -7.48
CA GLY A 70 -17.20 -9.47 -7.86
C GLY A 70 -15.85 -9.91 -8.45
N SER A 71 -14.89 -8.99 -8.62
CA SER A 71 -13.57 -9.32 -9.13
C SER A 71 -12.74 -10.19 -8.18
N THR A 72 -11.80 -10.91 -8.76
CA THR A 72 -10.72 -11.59 -8.03
C THR A 72 -9.48 -10.69 -8.03
N VAL A 73 -8.88 -10.49 -6.87
CA VAL A 73 -7.70 -9.63 -6.67
C VAL A 73 -6.56 -10.44 -6.05
N ALA A 74 -5.33 -10.21 -6.51
CA ALA A 74 -4.11 -10.63 -5.83
C ALA A 74 -3.31 -9.41 -5.34
N VAL A 75 -2.67 -9.52 -4.17
CA VAL A 75 -1.80 -8.49 -3.59
C VAL A 75 -0.49 -9.12 -3.14
N LEU A 76 0.61 -8.72 -3.78
CA LEU A 76 1.95 -9.20 -3.47
C LEU A 76 2.60 -8.23 -2.47
N GLY A 77 2.91 -8.73 -1.27
CA GLY A 77 3.44 -7.96 -0.16
C GLY A 77 2.34 -7.38 0.74
N LEU A 78 2.34 -7.79 2.01
CA LEU A 78 1.33 -7.43 3.01
C LEU A 78 1.86 -6.41 4.04
N GLY A 79 2.66 -5.46 3.57
CA GLY A 79 3.00 -4.23 4.30
C GLY A 79 1.84 -3.23 4.31
N ALA A 80 2.08 -2.00 4.81
CA ALA A 80 1.03 -0.99 4.90
C ALA A 80 0.34 -0.66 3.57
N VAL A 81 1.08 -0.70 2.45
CA VAL A 81 0.54 -0.51 1.10
C VAL A 81 -0.38 -1.67 0.71
N GLY A 82 0.10 -2.90 0.83
CA GLY A 82 -0.69 -4.09 0.49
C GLY A 82 -1.96 -4.23 1.32
N LEU A 83 -1.88 -3.96 2.63
CA LEU A 83 -3.06 -3.92 3.51
C LEU A 83 -4.06 -2.84 3.07
N GLY A 84 -3.57 -1.68 2.61
CA GLY A 84 -4.39 -0.66 1.98
C GLY A 84 -5.08 -1.16 0.70
N ALA A 85 -4.36 -1.86 -0.18
CA ALA A 85 -4.90 -2.41 -1.42
C ALA A 85 -5.98 -3.48 -1.16
N ILE A 86 -5.76 -4.37 -0.18
CA ILE A 86 -6.75 -5.35 0.27
C ILE A 86 -8.01 -4.65 0.76
N GLN A 87 -7.87 -3.65 1.63
CA GLN A 87 -9.02 -2.91 2.15
C GLN A 87 -9.78 -2.17 1.05
N GLY A 88 -9.05 -1.53 0.13
CA GLY A 88 -9.65 -0.84 -1.01
C GLY A 88 -10.41 -1.80 -1.93
N ALA A 89 -9.85 -2.97 -2.22
CA ALA A 89 -10.50 -4.02 -2.99
C ALA A 89 -11.76 -4.56 -2.30
N ARG A 90 -11.71 -4.79 -0.98
CA ARG A 90 -12.88 -5.19 -0.19
C ARG A 90 -13.99 -4.14 -0.21
N VAL A 91 -13.66 -2.87 -0.03
CA VAL A 91 -14.63 -1.76 -0.08
C VAL A 91 -15.26 -1.63 -1.47
N GLN A 92 -14.51 -1.93 -2.53
CA GLN A 92 -15.02 -2.00 -3.90
C GLN A 92 -15.87 -3.25 -4.19
N GLY A 93 -15.91 -4.22 -3.27
CA GLY A 93 -16.74 -5.42 -3.37
C GLY A 93 -16.08 -6.55 -4.17
N ALA A 94 -14.76 -6.65 -4.16
CA ALA A 94 -14.07 -7.84 -4.68
C ALA A 94 -14.58 -9.12 -3.98
N ALA A 95 -14.79 -10.19 -4.76
CA ALA A 95 -15.32 -11.45 -4.23
C ALA A 95 -14.23 -12.33 -3.60
N LYS A 96 -13.01 -12.26 -4.12
CA LYS A 96 -11.85 -13.02 -3.65
C LYS A 96 -10.64 -12.09 -3.64
N ILE A 97 -9.91 -12.07 -2.52
CA ILE A 97 -8.71 -11.25 -2.32
C ILE A 97 -7.61 -12.16 -1.78
N ILE A 98 -6.65 -12.48 -2.64
CA ILE A 98 -5.53 -13.37 -2.37
C ILE A 98 -4.34 -12.50 -1.93
N GLY A 99 -3.88 -12.64 -0.69
CA GLY A 99 -2.66 -11.99 -0.22
C GLY A 99 -1.47 -12.93 -0.31
N ILE A 100 -0.33 -12.40 -0.75
CA ILE A 100 0.91 -13.15 -0.93
C ILE A 100 2.00 -12.47 -0.12
N ASP A 101 2.60 -13.20 0.82
CA ASP A 101 3.74 -12.72 1.61
C ASP A 101 4.59 -13.89 2.09
N ILE A 102 5.91 -13.73 2.14
CA ILE A 102 6.84 -14.75 2.65
C ILE A 102 6.75 -14.91 4.18
N ASN A 103 6.10 -13.98 4.85
CA ASN A 103 6.00 -13.94 6.30
C ASN A 103 4.60 -14.31 6.76
N GLU A 104 4.45 -15.53 7.26
CA GLU A 104 3.21 -16.08 7.82
C GLU A 104 2.53 -15.17 8.84
N LYS A 105 3.29 -14.38 9.61
CA LYS A 105 2.71 -13.48 10.62
C LYS A 105 1.83 -12.38 9.99
N LYS A 106 1.97 -12.12 8.69
CA LYS A 106 1.14 -11.18 7.95
C LYS A 106 -0.25 -11.71 7.63
N LYS A 107 -0.46 -13.04 7.69
CA LYS A 107 -1.75 -13.66 7.41
C LYS A 107 -2.87 -13.09 8.27
N THR A 108 -2.67 -13.04 9.58
CA THR A 108 -3.67 -12.52 10.54
C THR A 108 -4.07 -11.08 10.22
N LYS A 109 -3.07 -10.22 9.92
CA LYS A 109 -3.32 -8.83 9.55
C LYS A 109 -4.07 -8.76 8.21
N GLY A 110 -3.61 -9.47 7.18
CA GLY A 110 -4.32 -9.53 5.89
C GLY A 110 -5.79 -9.90 6.05
N THR A 111 -6.10 -10.93 6.86
CA THR A 111 -7.48 -11.36 7.14
C THR A 111 -8.30 -10.26 7.80
N ALA A 112 -7.73 -9.54 8.76
CA ALA A 112 -8.42 -8.41 9.41
C ALA A 112 -8.80 -7.30 8.41
N PHE A 113 -7.97 -7.05 7.40
CA PHE A 113 -8.25 -6.08 6.33
C PHE A 113 -9.17 -6.62 5.21
N GLY A 114 -9.50 -7.92 5.21
CA GLY A 114 -10.45 -8.50 4.25
C GLY A 114 -9.88 -9.47 3.24
N MET A 115 -8.64 -9.92 3.42
CA MET A 115 -8.07 -11.01 2.64
C MET A 115 -8.89 -12.29 2.83
N THR A 116 -9.16 -13.00 1.74
CA THR A 116 -9.92 -14.26 1.74
C THR A 116 -9.03 -15.49 1.69
N ASP A 117 -7.89 -15.38 1.01
CA ASP A 117 -6.94 -16.47 0.80
C ASP A 117 -5.51 -15.93 1.05
N PHE A 118 -4.64 -16.77 1.61
CA PHE A 118 -3.25 -16.41 1.87
C PHE A 118 -2.31 -17.42 1.22
N ILE A 119 -1.25 -16.93 0.59
CA ILE A 119 -0.17 -17.75 0.04
C ILE A 119 1.16 -17.27 0.63
N ASN A 120 1.88 -18.19 1.24
CA ASN A 120 3.30 -18.05 1.45
C ASN A 120 4.03 -18.85 0.37
N PRO A 121 4.74 -18.18 -0.57
CA PRO A 121 5.36 -18.88 -1.69
C PRO A 121 6.47 -19.84 -1.27
N ASN A 122 7.03 -19.70 -0.06
CA ASN A 122 8.08 -20.59 0.44
C ASN A 122 7.55 -22.00 0.80
N ASP A 123 6.24 -22.16 0.95
CA ASP A 123 5.62 -23.45 1.28
C ASP A 123 5.41 -24.35 0.06
N TYR A 124 5.79 -23.88 -1.13
CA TYR A 124 5.53 -24.54 -2.41
C TYR A 124 6.76 -24.53 -3.31
N ASP A 125 6.94 -25.59 -4.10
CA ASP A 125 7.91 -25.65 -5.19
C ASP A 125 7.26 -25.21 -6.51
N LYS A 126 6.70 -23.99 -6.51
CA LYS A 126 5.99 -23.39 -7.65
C LYS A 126 6.18 -21.87 -7.67
N SER A 127 6.04 -21.27 -8.84
CA SER A 127 6.01 -19.82 -8.97
C SER A 127 4.74 -19.21 -8.36
N ILE A 128 4.76 -17.92 -8.04
CA ILE A 128 3.62 -17.21 -7.43
C ILE A 128 2.43 -17.19 -8.40
N PHE A 129 2.69 -16.98 -9.70
CA PHE A 129 1.61 -16.94 -10.68
C PHE A 129 0.90 -18.30 -10.82
N GLU A 130 1.64 -19.41 -10.75
CA GLU A 130 1.06 -20.76 -10.79
C GLU A 130 0.13 -20.99 -9.59
N LEU A 131 0.59 -20.64 -8.39
CA LEU A 131 -0.21 -20.78 -7.16
C LEU A 131 -1.51 -19.95 -7.23
N ILE A 132 -1.42 -18.72 -7.74
CA ILE A 132 -2.59 -17.86 -7.94
C ILE A 132 -3.55 -18.47 -8.98
N LYS A 133 -3.02 -18.99 -10.10
CA LYS A 133 -3.83 -19.63 -11.14
C LYS A 133 -4.53 -20.87 -10.59
N GLU A 134 -3.86 -21.70 -9.80
CA GLU A 134 -4.48 -22.88 -9.17
C GLU A 134 -5.65 -22.51 -8.25
N LEU A 135 -5.48 -21.51 -7.38
CA LEU A 135 -6.54 -21.02 -6.48
C LEU A 135 -7.72 -20.34 -7.20
N THR A 136 -7.56 -20.05 -8.48
CA THR A 136 -8.55 -19.39 -9.34
C THR A 136 -9.05 -20.27 -10.48
N GLY A 137 -8.80 -21.59 -10.40
CA GLY A 137 -9.26 -22.56 -11.41
C GLY A 137 -8.63 -22.37 -12.79
N GLY A 138 -7.38 -21.90 -12.83
CA GLY A 138 -6.59 -21.63 -14.03
C GLY A 138 -6.83 -20.26 -14.66
N LEU A 139 -7.84 -19.50 -14.22
CA LEU A 139 -8.21 -18.24 -14.86
C LEU A 139 -7.24 -17.10 -14.50
N GLY A 140 -6.77 -17.05 -13.26
CA GLY A 140 -6.02 -15.93 -12.71
C GLY A 140 -6.93 -14.84 -12.14
N VAL A 141 -6.31 -13.72 -11.75
CA VAL A 141 -7.00 -12.60 -11.12
C VAL A 141 -7.37 -11.49 -12.11
N ASP A 142 -8.42 -10.73 -11.82
CA ASP A 142 -8.76 -9.54 -12.62
C ASP A 142 -7.74 -8.41 -12.37
N TYR A 143 -7.30 -8.26 -11.11
CA TYR A 143 -6.32 -7.24 -10.70
C TYR A 143 -5.21 -7.85 -9.83
N CYS A 144 -3.97 -7.46 -10.08
CA CYS A 144 -2.81 -7.85 -9.29
C CYS A 144 -2.03 -6.60 -8.85
N PHE A 145 -1.86 -6.41 -7.54
CA PHE A 145 -1.15 -5.27 -6.97
C PHE A 145 0.24 -5.71 -6.47
N GLU A 146 1.30 -5.19 -7.09
CA GLU A 146 2.69 -5.42 -6.67
C GLU A 146 3.07 -4.34 -5.64
N CYS A 147 3.21 -4.73 -4.37
CA CYS A 147 3.43 -3.84 -3.23
C CYS A 147 4.75 -4.11 -2.49
N THR A 148 5.64 -4.95 -3.04
CA THR A 148 6.95 -5.30 -2.44
C THR A 148 8.09 -4.44 -2.96
N GLY A 149 8.04 -4.03 -4.23
CA GLY A 149 9.16 -3.36 -4.92
C GLY A 149 10.24 -4.31 -5.41
N VAL A 150 10.00 -5.62 -5.37
CA VAL A 150 10.90 -6.65 -5.90
C VAL A 150 10.63 -6.81 -7.39
N THR A 151 11.54 -6.31 -8.23
CA THR A 151 11.30 -6.14 -9.68
C THR A 151 10.91 -7.43 -10.42
N PRO A 152 11.48 -8.63 -10.16
CA PRO A 152 11.03 -9.85 -10.83
C PRO A 152 9.55 -10.20 -10.58
N LEU A 153 8.98 -9.79 -9.44
CA LEU A 153 7.58 -10.06 -9.11
C LEU A 153 6.59 -9.35 -10.02
N ILE A 154 7.04 -8.37 -10.82
CA ILE A 154 6.20 -7.73 -11.83
C ILE A 154 5.78 -8.73 -12.92
N ASN A 155 6.68 -9.64 -13.34
CA ASN A 155 6.33 -10.69 -14.31
C ASN A 155 5.43 -11.77 -13.70
N GLU A 156 5.64 -12.11 -12.43
CA GLU A 156 4.74 -13.00 -11.67
C GLU A 156 3.33 -12.39 -11.60
N ALA A 157 3.24 -11.11 -11.25
CA ALA A 157 1.98 -10.39 -11.16
C ALA A 157 1.27 -10.35 -12.53
N LEU A 158 1.98 -10.06 -13.62
CA LEU A 158 1.42 -10.06 -14.98
C LEU A 158 0.87 -11.44 -15.37
N GLN A 159 1.64 -12.50 -15.19
CA GLN A 159 1.24 -13.87 -15.54
C GLN A 159 0.09 -14.38 -14.65
N ALA A 160 0.00 -13.89 -13.42
CA ALA A 160 -1.08 -14.25 -12.50
C ALA A 160 -2.44 -13.69 -12.92
N THR A 161 -2.48 -12.65 -13.76
CA THR A 161 -3.73 -12.02 -14.20
C THR A 161 -4.47 -12.80 -15.29
N LYS A 162 -5.76 -12.51 -15.47
CA LYS A 162 -6.59 -13.08 -16.54
C LYS A 162 -6.12 -12.63 -17.91
N MET A 163 -6.08 -13.56 -18.85
CA MET A 163 -5.86 -13.26 -20.26
C MET A 163 -6.95 -12.32 -20.79
N GLY A 164 -6.58 -11.37 -21.64
CA GLY A 164 -7.47 -10.46 -22.36
C GLY A 164 -7.90 -9.20 -21.60
N LYS A 165 -7.87 -9.19 -20.26
CA LYS A 165 -8.36 -8.05 -19.46
C LYS A 165 -7.66 -7.81 -18.13
N GLY A 166 -6.74 -8.68 -17.73
CA GLY A 166 -6.05 -8.62 -16.45
C GLY A 166 -5.22 -7.35 -16.29
N GLN A 167 -5.23 -6.76 -15.10
CA GLN A 167 -4.44 -5.57 -14.80
C GLN A 167 -3.42 -5.83 -13.70
N THR A 168 -2.17 -5.46 -13.95
CA THR A 168 -1.10 -5.41 -12.96
C THR A 168 -0.78 -3.96 -12.62
N ILE A 169 -0.86 -3.64 -11.33
CA ILE A 169 -0.61 -2.31 -10.78
C ILE A 169 0.67 -2.38 -9.95
N VAL A 170 1.72 -1.73 -10.42
CA VAL A 170 3.02 -1.64 -9.75
C VAL A 170 3.01 -0.44 -8.81
N ILE A 171 3.21 -0.70 -7.52
CA ILE A 171 3.19 0.30 -6.45
C ILE A 171 4.48 0.26 -5.64
N GLY A 172 5.02 -0.94 -5.42
CA GLY A 172 6.24 -1.15 -4.66
C GLY A 172 7.44 -0.40 -5.24
N ALA A 173 8.28 0.12 -4.36
CA ALA A 173 9.52 0.80 -4.73
C ALA A 173 10.69 0.12 -4.01
N GLY A 174 11.50 -0.62 -4.76
CA GLY A 174 12.73 -1.25 -4.29
C GLY A 174 13.98 -0.48 -4.73
N ASN A 175 15.14 -1.10 -4.49
CA ASN A 175 16.44 -0.56 -4.91
C ASN A 175 16.68 -0.72 -6.42
N ASP A 176 16.06 -1.72 -7.04
CA ASP A 176 16.12 -1.93 -8.47
C ASP A 176 15.03 -1.10 -9.16
N HIS A 177 15.40 -0.42 -10.25
CA HIS A 177 14.50 0.50 -10.97
C HIS A 177 14.19 0.04 -12.40
N THR A 178 14.65 -1.15 -12.78
CA THR A 178 14.44 -1.73 -14.12
C THR A 178 14.02 -3.19 -14.01
N VAL A 179 13.23 -3.63 -14.99
CA VAL A 179 12.78 -5.02 -15.12
C VAL A 179 12.66 -5.38 -16.59
N GLN A 180 13.05 -6.59 -16.95
CA GLN A 180 12.73 -7.15 -18.26
C GLN A 180 11.31 -7.69 -18.22
N VAL A 181 10.42 -7.17 -19.04
CA VAL A 181 9.01 -7.58 -19.07
C VAL A 181 8.80 -8.64 -20.15
N ASN A 182 8.18 -9.76 -19.79
CA ASN A 182 7.70 -10.72 -20.77
C ASN A 182 6.49 -10.14 -21.51
N LEU A 183 6.72 -9.72 -22.76
CA LEU A 183 5.71 -9.04 -23.57
C LEU A 183 4.51 -9.92 -23.92
N LEU A 184 4.58 -11.25 -23.75
CA LEU A 184 3.48 -12.15 -24.09
C LEU A 184 2.22 -11.86 -23.26
N SER A 185 2.39 -11.51 -21.97
CA SER A 185 1.27 -11.13 -21.11
C SER A 185 0.57 -9.86 -21.59
N LEU A 186 1.34 -8.89 -22.09
CA LEU A 186 0.79 -7.66 -22.67
C LEU A 186 0.14 -7.91 -24.03
N LEU A 187 0.79 -8.72 -24.87
CA LEU A 187 0.27 -9.10 -26.19
C LEU A 187 -1.08 -9.79 -26.08
N PHE A 188 -1.27 -10.63 -25.07
CA PHE A 188 -2.54 -11.30 -24.78
C PHE A 188 -3.53 -10.45 -23.98
N GLY A 189 -3.40 -9.12 -24.02
CA GLY A 189 -4.38 -8.18 -23.46
C GLY A 189 -4.23 -7.86 -21.97
N GLY A 190 -3.11 -8.23 -21.35
CA GLY A 190 -2.77 -7.78 -20.01
C GLY A 190 -2.35 -6.30 -20.00
N THR A 191 -2.64 -5.61 -18.90
CA THR A 191 -2.23 -4.22 -18.68
C THR A 191 -1.15 -4.16 -17.60
N LEU A 192 -0.04 -3.47 -17.86
CA LEU A 192 0.95 -3.07 -16.86
C LEU A 192 0.82 -1.56 -16.61
N LYS A 193 0.58 -1.18 -15.36
CA LYS A 193 0.38 0.21 -14.97
C LYS A 193 1.10 0.51 -13.66
N GLY A 194 1.67 1.71 -13.54
CA GLY A 194 2.21 2.23 -12.28
C GLY A 194 1.19 3.11 -11.54
N CYS A 195 1.38 3.29 -10.24
CA CYS A 195 0.50 4.13 -9.42
C CYS A 195 1.29 5.08 -8.50
N ILE A 196 1.00 6.38 -8.57
CA ILE A 196 1.51 7.37 -7.62
C ILE A 196 0.40 7.74 -6.64
N PHE A 197 0.69 7.57 -5.35
CA PHE A 197 -0.22 7.91 -4.25
C PHE A 197 -1.66 7.36 -4.43
N GLY A 198 -1.79 6.18 -5.04
CA GLY A 198 -3.09 5.55 -5.28
C GLY A 198 -3.96 6.25 -6.33
N GLY A 199 -3.41 7.17 -7.13
CA GLY A 199 -4.20 8.02 -8.01
C GLY A 199 -5.12 9.00 -7.25
N LEU A 200 -4.84 9.21 -5.96
CA LEU A 200 -5.64 10.06 -5.09
C LEU A 200 -5.33 11.53 -5.33
N LYS A 201 -6.39 12.35 -5.28
CA LYS A 201 -6.29 13.79 -5.10
C LYS A 201 -6.33 14.08 -3.60
N SER A 202 -5.21 14.46 -3.00
CA SER A 202 -5.05 14.57 -1.54
C SER A 202 -6.17 15.38 -0.87
N LYS A 203 -6.53 16.55 -1.41
CA LYS A 203 -7.54 17.43 -0.82
C LYS A 203 -8.97 16.88 -0.86
N THR A 204 -9.32 16.04 -1.84
CA THR A 204 -10.71 15.58 -2.04
C THR A 204 -10.89 14.12 -1.66
N ASP A 205 -9.91 13.26 -1.94
CA ASP A 205 -10.04 11.82 -1.75
C ASP A 205 -9.56 11.36 -0.36
N LEU A 206 -8.53 11.99 0.25
CA LEU A 206 -8.09 11.59 1.61
C LEU A 206 -9.15 11.78 2.68
N PRO A 207 -9.91 12.91 2.72
CA PRO A 207 -11.02 13.04 3.67
C PRO A 207 -12.03 11.90 3.55
N ILE A 208 -12.30 11.41 2.33
CA ILE A 208 -13.21 10.28 2.09
C ILE A 208 -12.63 8.98 2.65
N ILE A 209 -11.33 8.72 2.45
CA ILE A 209 -10.68 7.53 3.01
C ILE A 209 -10.71 7.58 4.54
N ILE A 210 -10.39 8.74 5.12
CA ILE A 210 -10.42 8.96 6.57
C ILE A 210 -11.83 8.75 7.13
N ASP A 211 -12.83 9.32 6.48
CA ASP A 211 -14.23 9.16 6.85
C ASP A 211 -14.64 7.68 6.80
N LYS A 212 -14.27 6.96 5.74
CA LYS A 212 -14.49 5.51 5.60
C LYS A 212 -13.78 4.70 6.69
N CYS A 213 -12.64 5.17 7.20
CA CYS A 213 -11.94 4.51 8.31
C CYS A 213 -12.62 4.77 9.66
N LYS A 214 -13.23 5.95 9.84
CA LYS A 214 -13.85 6.37 11.11
C LYS A 214 -15.31 5.91 11.23
N ASN A 215 -16.09 6.11 10.18
CA ASN A 215 -17.55 6.01 10.22
C ASN A 215 -18.00 4.63 9.75
N LYS A 216 -18.40 3.80 10.72
CA LYS A 216 -18.94 2.43 10.61
C LYS A 216 -20.24 2.30 9.78
N VAL A 217 -20.65 3.34 9.04
CA VAL A 217 -22.07 3.59 8.80
C VAL A 217 -22.62 3.04 7.48
N ASN A 218 -21.80 2.66 6.49
CA ASN A 218 -22.34 2.33 5.15
C ASN A 218 -21.82 1.05 4.49
N PHE A 219 -21.10 0.19 5.21
CA PHE A 219 -20.65 -1.07 4.65
C PHE A 219 -20.84 -2.18 5.70
N ASN A 220 -21.46 -3.30 5.30
CA ASN A 220 -21.66 -4.54 6.09
C ASN A 220 -20.33 -5.25 6.45
N TYR A 221 -19.25 -4.50 6.55
CA TYR A 221 -17.88 -4.96 6.71
C TYR A 221 -17.29 -4.17 7.87
N ASN A 222 -16.95 -4.90 8.94
CA ASN A 222 -16.37 -4.35 10.17
C ASN A 222 -15.25 -3.32 9.88
N GLU A 223 -15.14 -2.38 10.83
CA GLU A 223 -14.16 -1.29 10.93
C GLU A 223 -12.85 -1.51 10.17
N ILE A 224 -12.40 -0.49 9.44
CA ILE A 224 -11.03 -0.47 8.93
C ILE A 224 -10.10 -0.50 10.15
N GLN A 225 -9.40 -1.61 10.35
CA GLN A 225 -8.61 -1.85 11.56
C GLN A 225 -7.27 -1.10 11.50
N LEU A 226 -7.31 0.23 11.55
CA LEU A 226 -6.08 1.04 11.51
C LEU A 226 -5.14 0.79 12.69
N ASP A 227 -5.67 0.29 13.81
CA ASP A 227 -4.86 -0.18 14.94
C ASP A 227 -3.92 -1.31 14.55
N GLU A 228 -4.29 -2.15 13.58
CA GLU A 228 -3.42 -3.22 13.07
C GLU A 228 -2.20 -2.68 12.30
N LEU A 229 -2.21 -1.42 11.89
CA LEU A 229 -1.04 -0.79 11.28
C LEU A 229 -0.02 -0.37 12.33
N LEU A 230 -0.47 0.04 13.53
CA LEU A 230 0.40 0.48 14.63
C LEU A 230 1.05 -0.74 15.28
N THR A 231 2.30 -1.02 14.94
CA THR A 231 3.02 -2.18 15.51
C THR A 231 4.04 -1.78 16.57
N HIS A 232 4.65 -0.61 16.42
CA HIS A 232 5.72 -0.16 17.27
C HIS A 232 5.63 1.35 17.47
N GLU A 233 6.15 1.82 18.59
CA GLU A 233 6.36 3.24 18.87
C GLU A 233 7.79 3.46 19.30
N VAL A 234 8.40 4.55 18.83
CA VAL A 234 9.73 4.99 19.26
C VAL A 234 9.75 6.49 19.45
N LEU A 235 10.69 6.97 20.25
CA LEU A 235 10.98 8.41 20.34
C LEU A 235 11.93 8.82 19.21
N VAL A 236 11.83 10.05 18.74
CA VAL A 236 12.69 10.60 17.67
C VAL A 236 14.17 10.58 18.06
N LYS A 237 14.48 10.72 19.35
CA LYS A 237 15.84 10.60 19.90
C LYS A 237 16.43 9.19 19.75
N ASP A 238 15.57 8.19 19.54
CA ASP A 238 15.88 6.77 19.40
C ASP A 238 15.58 6.29 17.96
N ILE A 239 15.66 7.17 16.96
CA ILE A 239 15.25 6.88 15.59
C ILE A 239 15.96 5.66 14.97
N ASP A 240 17.19 5.38 15.38
CA ASP A 240 17.94 4.21 14.92
C ASP A 240 17.21 2.89 15.25
N LYS A 241 16.55 2.82 16.41
CA LYS A 241 15.73 1.67 16.80
C LYS A 241 14.53 1.50 15.86
N ALA A 242 14.01 2.58 15.27
CA ALA A 242 12.94 2.48 14.28
C ALA A 242 13.37 1.62 13.08
N PHE A 243 14.61 1.80 12.61
CA PHE A 243 15.14 1.04 11.47
C PHE A 243 15.37 -0.44 11.82
N GLU A 244 15.74 -0.74 13.06
CA GLU A 244 15.81 -2.12 13.56
C GLU A 244 14.41 -2.75 13.59
N LYS A 245 13.41 -2.00 14.08
CA LYS A 245 12.01 -2.43 14.10
C LYS A 245 11.45 -2.69 12.71
N LEU A 246 11.79 -1.87 11.71
CA LEU A 246 11.35 -2.08 10.33
C LEU A 246 11.76 -3.44 9.74
N LYS A 247 12.84 -4.05 10.25
CA LYS A 247 13.31 -5.37 9.82
C LYS A 247 12.61 -6.52 10.55
N GLN A 248 11.86 -6.24 11.61
CA GLN A 248 11.17 -7.27 12.38
C GLN A 248 9.96 -7.80 11.60
N PRO A 249 9.76 -9.14 11.54
CA PRO A 249 8.67 -9.73 10.75
C PRO A 249 7.27 -9.21 11.11
N ASP A 250 7.02 -8.90 12.38
CA ASP A 250 5.74 -8.41 12.86
C ASP A 250 5.50 -6.92 12.58
N CYS A 251 6.53 -6.15 12.18
CA CYS A 251 6.42 -4.71 11.95
C CYS A 251 5.62 -4.36 10.68
N VAL A 252 4.70 -3.39 10.81
CA VAL A 252 3.96 -2.78 9.68
C VAL A 252 4.24 -1.29 9.63
N LYS A 253 3.92 -0.58 10.72
CA LYS A 253 4.32 0.82 10.92
C LYS A 253 4.92 1.01 12.31
N VAL A 254 5.91 1.89 12.34
CA VAL A 254 6.52 2.44 13.55
C VAL A 254 6.05 3.89 13.67
N LEU A 255 5.38 4.22 14.76
CA LEU A 255 5.05 5.61 15.10
C LEU A 255 6.27 6.27 15.75
N ILE A 256 6.64 7.44 15.27
CA ILE A 256 7.69 8.26 15.86
C ILE A 256 7.04 9.36 16.70
N LYS A 257 7.40 9.40 17.98
CA LYS A 257 6.97 10.43 18.95
C LYS A 257 8.14 11.39 19.22
N PHE A 258 7.81 12.64 19.51
CA PHE A 258 8.79 13.64 19.95
C PHE A 258 8.90 13.60 21.48
#